data_AF-A0A961DCU6-F1
#
_entry.id   AF-A0A961DCU6-F1
#
_cell.length_a   1.000
_cell.length_b   1.000
_cell.length_c   1.000
_cell.angle_alpha   90.00
_cell.angle_beta   90.00
_cell.angle_gamma   90.00
#
_symmetry.space_group_name_H-M   'P 1'
#
loop_
_entity.id
_entity.type
_entity.pdbx_description
1 polymer ?
#
loop_
_entity_poly.entity_id
_entity_poly.type
_entity_poly.pdbx_seq_one_letter_code
_entity_poly.pdbx_strand_id
1 'polypeptide(L)' 'MRNTEFEDERRPPNPPLHSEKIVTDRKIFFLDLKENDRGKFIKITEDVRGRRDTIILPIEAAQEFLDAMMRTLDAAGVDE' A
#
# COMPACT_ATOMS: atom_id res chain seq x y z
N MET A 1 -15.37 20.00 25.71
CA MET A 1 -13.89 20.05 25.53
C MET A 1 -13.26 19.11 26.54
N ARG A 2 -12.30 18.27 26.09
CA ARG A 2 -11.61 17.13 26.73
C ARG A 2 -11.93 15.82 25.99
N ASN A 3 -11.02 15.03 25.44
CA ASN A 3 -9.57 15.07 25.27
C ASN A 3 -9.26 14.34 23.94
N THR A 4 -8.55 14.98 23.02
CA THR A 4 -8.13 14.43 21.71
C THR A 4 -6.77 13.72 21.75
N GLU A 5 -6.31 13.27 22.92
CA GLU A 5 -4.91 12.83 23.11
C GLU A 5 -4.71 11.33 23.37
N PHE A 6 -5.72 10.47 23.16
CA PHE A 6 -5.59 9.02 23.43
C PHE A 6 -5.25 8.14 22.21
N GLU A 7 -4.87 8.73 21.07
CA GLU A 7 -4.61 7.95 19.84
C GLU A 7 -3.13 7.70 19.50
N ASP A 8 -2.15 8.20 20.26
CA ASP A 8 -0.74 8.23 19.82
C ASP A 8 0.22 7.27 20.55
N GLU A 9 -0.25 6.10 21.01
CA GLU A 9 0.64 5.05 21.60
C GLU A 9 0.81 3.81 20.72
N ARG A 10 0.09 3.73 19.59
CA ARG A 10 0.12 2.57 18.67
C ARG A 10 0.73 2.88 17.30
N ARG A 11 1.30 4.08 17.11
CA ARG A 11 1.99 4.36 15.86
C ARG A 11 3.25 3.49 15.77
N PRO A 12 3.39 2.66 14.73
CA PRO A 12 4.63 1.91 14.54
C PRO A 12 5.80 2.91 14.49
N PRO A 13 6.98 2.54 15.03
CA PRO A 13 8.14 3.44 15.19
C PRO A 13 8.64 4.06 13.88
N ASN A 14 8.15 3.57 12.74
CA ASN A 14 8.37 4.15 11.44
C ASN A 14 7.00 4.20 10.70
N PRO A 15 6.25 5.32 10.81
CA PRO A 15 5.03 5.51 10.05
C PRO A 15 5.37 5.60 8.55
N PRO A 16 4.44 5.22 7.67
CA PRO A 16 4.64 5.39 6.24
C PRO A 16 4.80 6.88 5.89
N LEU A 17 5.66 7.15 4.91
CA LEU A 17 5.83 8.47 4.29
C LEU A 17 4.57 8.89 3.53
N HIS A 18 3.87 7.91 2.95
CA HIS A 18 2.60 8.07 2.27
C HIS A 18 1.81 6.76 2.33
N SER A 19 0.49 6.84 2.41
CA SER A 19 -0.39 5.67 2.42
C SER A 19 -1.58 5.88 1.51
N GLU A 20 -1.86 4.87 0.69
CA GLU A 20 -3.10 4.76 -0.09
C GLU A 20 -3.91 3.55 0.38
N LYS A 21 -5.24 3.68 0.28
CA LYS A 21 -6.17 2.61 0.64
C LYS A 21 -7.19 2.41 -0.48
N ILE A 22 -7.24 1.20 -1.01
CA ILE A 22 -8.22 0.80 -2.02
C ILE A 22 -9.18 -0.18 -1.35
N VAL A 23 -10.47 0.12 -1.39
CA VAL A 23 -11.53 -0.74 -0.84
C VAL A 23 -12.34 -1.31 -1.99
N THR A 24 -12.54 -2.61 -1.97
CA THR A 24 -13.46 -3.34 -2.84
C THR A 24 -14.49 -4.07 -1.98
N ASP A 25 -15.51 -4.66 -2.60
CA ASP A 25 -16.56 -5.38 -1.86
C ASP A 25 -16.03 -6.53 -0.98
N ARG A 26 -14.93 -7.19 -1.38
CA ARG A 26 -14.42 -8.40 -0.72
C ARG A 26 -13.11 -8.21 0.02
N LYS A 27 -12.35 -7.17 -0.32
CA LYS A 27 -10.98 -6.98 0.18
C LYS A 27 -10.55 -5.52 0.21
N ILE A 28 -9.55 -5.25 1.03
CA ILE A 28 -8.90 -3.95 1.16
C ILE A 28 -7.44 -4.10 0.77
N PHE A 29 -6.92 -3.18 -0.04
CA PHE A 29 -5.50 -3.03 -0.27
C PHE A 29 -4.96 -1.81 0.46
N PHE A 30 -3.80 -1.94 1.08
CA PHE A 30 -3.02 -0.86 1.66
C PHE A 30 -1.71 -0.76 0.91
N LEU A 31 -1.37 0.43 0.43
CA LEU A 31 -0.09 0.71 -0.22
C LEU A 31 0.63 1.75 0.62
N ASP A 32 1.65 1.32 1.36
CA ASP A 32 2.41 2.15 2.28
C ASP A 32 3.81 2.42 1.71
N LEU A 33 4.10 3.65 1.31
CA LEU A 33 5.46 4.08 1.00
C LEU A 33 6.23 4.25 2.31
N LYS A 34 7.34 3.52 2.46
CA LYS A 34 8.20 3.55 3.64
C LYS A 34 9.66 3.72 3.24
N GLU A 35 10.48 4.05 4.23
CA GLU A 35 11.92 4.22 4.07
C GLU A 35 12.67 3.52 5.21
N ASN A 36 13.79 2.89 4.88
CA ASN A 36 14.76 2.37 5.83
C ASN A 36 16.19 2.66 5.33
N ASP A 37 17.20 2.16 6.04
CA ASP A 37 18.62 2.40 5.71
C ASP A 37 19.03 1.90 4.30
N ARG A 38 18.22 1.04 3.66
CA ARG A 38 18.46 0.51 2.31
C ARG A 38 17.74 1.31 1.22
N GLY A 39 16.92 2.29 1.57
CA GLY A 39 16.16 3.12 0.64
C GLY A 39 14.65 3.05 0.84
N LYS A 40 13.91 3.49 -0.18
CA LYS A 40 12.43 3.56 -0.16
C LYS A 40 11.81 2.32 -0.78
N PHE A 41 10.65 1.93 -0.27
CA PHE A 41 9.89 0.80 -0.77
C PHE A 41 8.39 0.99 -0.53
N ILE A 42 7.57 0.34 -1.34
CA ILE A 42 6.12 0.29 -1.17
C ILE A 42 5.78 -1.06 -0.55
N LYS A 43 5.18 -1.06 0.64
CA LYS A 43 4.59 -2.25 1.25
C LYS A 43 3.14 -2.34 0.78
N ILE A 44 2.83 -3.38 0.00
CA ILE A 44 1.47 -3.63 -0.50
C ILE A 44 0.88 -4.76 0.34
N THR A 45 -0.22 -4.48 1.04
CA THR A 45 -0.94 -5.46 1.89
C THR A 45 -2.33 -5.68 1.33
N GLU A 46 -2.68 -6.92 1.02
CA GLU A 46 -4.06 -7.36 0.79
C GLU A 46 -4.67 -7.83 2.12
N ASP A 47 -5.86 -7.35 2.47
CA ASP A 47 -6.63 -7.76 3.65
C ASP A 47 -7.99 -8.31 3.21
N VAL A 48 -8.18 -9.62 3.38
CA VAL A 48 -9.43 -10.34 3.14
C VAL A 48 -10.02 -10.74 4.48
N ARG A 49 -10.88 -9.88 5.05
CA ARG A 49 -11.58 -10.11 6.33
C ARG A 49 -10.63 -10.51 7.48
N GLY A 50 -9.49 -9.83 7.58
CA GLY A 50 -8.48 -10.03 8.62
C GLY A 50 -7.35 -10.98 8.21
N ARG A 51 -7.49 -11.74 7.12
CA ARG A 51 -6.37 -12.49 6.54
C ARG A 51 -5.53 -11.54 5.69
N ARG A 52 -4.26 -11.38 6.06
CA ARG A 52 -3.35 -10.42 5.43
C ARG A 52 -2.21 -11.11 4.69
N ASP A 53 -2.07 -10.77 3.42
CA ASP A 53 -0.93 -11.12 2.58
C ASP A 53 -0.19 -9.84 2.21
N THR A 54 1.15 -9.90 2.12
CA THR A 54 1.98 -8.71 1.93
C THR A 54 3.14 -8.97 1.00
N ILE A 55 3.39 -8.03 0.09
CA ILE A 55 4.63 -7.95 -0.69
C ILE A 55 5.35 -6.63 -0.44
N ILE A 56 6.66 -6.62 -0.66
CA ILE A 56 7.50 -5.43 -0.62
C ILE A 56 8.00 -5.15 -2.04
N LEU A 57 7.72 -3.96 -2.54
CA LEU A 57 8.17 -3.48 -3.83
C LEU A 57 9.25 -2.40 -3.62
N PRO A 58 10.52 -2.67 -3.97
CA PRO A 58 11.54 -1.63 -3.99
C PRO A 58 11.13 -0.47 -4.92
N ILE A 59 11.42 0.77 -4.53
CA ILE A 59 10.97 1.94 -5.31
C ILE A 59 11.58 1.95 -6.72
N GLU A 60 12.77 1.37 -6.87
CA GLU A 60 13.51 1.27 -8.14
C GLU A 60 12.77 0.42 -9.17
N ALA A 61 11.94 -0.53 -8.72
CA ALA A 61 11.13 -1.39 -9.58
C ALA A 61 9.69 -0.87 -9.76
N ALA A 62 9.31 0.23 -9.10
CA ALA A 62 7.92 0.69 -9.06
C ALA A 62 7.41 1.14 -10.43
N GLN A 63 8.24 1.81 -11.23
CA GLN A 63 7.85 2.24 -12.58
C GLN A 63 7.62 1.05 -13.50
N GLU A 64 8.54 0.08 -13.52
CA GLU A 64 8.39 -1.13 -14.34
C GLU A 64 7.16 -1.96 -13.93
N PHE A 65 6.88 -2.02 -12.62
CA PHE A 65 5.68 -2.66 -12.10
C PHE A 65 4.41 -1.97 -12.60
N LEU A 66 4.37 -0.63 -12.57
CA LEU A 66 3.24 0.14 -13.09
C LEU A 66 3.03 -0.08 -14.59
N ASP A 67 4.11 -0.04 -15.37
CA ASP A 67 4.04 -0.28 -16.82
C ASP A 67 3.52 -1.69 -17.14
N ALA A 68 3.91 -2.69 -16.33
CA ALA A 68 3.40 -4.06 -16.44
C ALA A 68 1.91 -4.14 -16.08
N MET A 69 1.45 -3.39 -15.08
CA MET A 69 0.04 -3.31 -14.73
C MET A 69 -0.77 -2.70 -15.89
N MET A 70 -0.31 -1.59 -16.47
CA MET A 70 -0.97 -0.95 -17.62
C MET A 70 -1.13 -1.93 -18.79
N ARG A 71 -0.05 -2.61 -19.22
CA ARG A 71 -0.13 -3.63 -20.27
C ARG A 71 -1.11 -4.77 -19.94
N THR A 72 -1.24 -5.12 -18.67
CA THR A 72 -2.19 -6.15 -18.22
C THR A 72 -3.64 -5.66 -18.29
N LEU A 73 -3.88 -4.37 -18.03
CA LEU A 73 -5.19 -3.74 -18.17
C LEU A 73 -5.62 -3.63 -19.64
N ASP A 74 -4.70 -3.24 -20.51
CA ASP A 74 -4.92 -3.20 -21.97
C ASP A 74 -5.32 -4.60 -22.48
N ALA A 75 -4.58 -5.63 -22.05
CA ALA A 75 -4.87 -7.01 -22.40
C ALA A 75 -6.19 -7.52 -21.84
N ALA A 76 -6.66 -6.96 -20.73
CA ALA A 76 -7.97 -7.27 -20.14
C ALA A 76 -9.13 -6.53 -20.84
N GLY A 77 -8.85 -5.63 -21.80
CA GLY A 77 -9.86 -4.83 -22.48
C GLY A 77 -10.53 -3.80 -21.57
N VAL A 78 -9.81 -3.32 -20.54
CA VAL A 78 -10.34 -2.34 -19.57
C VAL A 78 -10.28 -0.90 -20.12
N ASP A 79 -9.80 -0.72 -21.35
CA ASP A 79 -9.63 0.58 -22.02
C ASP A 79 -10.74 0.92 -23.04
N GLU A 80 -11.94 0.31 -22.91
CA GLU A 80 -13.20 0.72 -23.59
C GLU A 80 -14.34 1.05 -22.61
#